data_AF-A0A6N6L3F2-F1
#
_entry.id   AF-A0A6N6L3F2-F1
#
_cell.length_a   1.000
_cell.length_b   1.000
_cell.length_c   1.000
_cell.angle_alpha   90.00
_cell.angle_beta   90.00
_cell.angle_gamma   90.00
#
_symmetry.space_group_name_H-M   'P 1'
#
loop_
_entity.id
_entity.type
_entity.pdbx_description
1 polymer ?
#
loop_
_entity_poly.entity_id
_entity_poly.type
_entity_poly.pdbx_seq_one_letter_code
_entity_poly.pdbx_strand_id
1 'polypeptide(L)'
;MEKRRVMLFCARHLLGESLQNLLGAMEDVDLIGPYVLSPGNIGRIKQVTPDVVLIAEDDDQFEKGSALTTEILEKFPNLPVLHSTLTRNVVKVYTSRELPARSADLEEVIRSLSEDE
;
A
#
# COMPACT_ATOMS: atom_id res chain seq x y z
N MET A 1 -12.54 -4.12 -18.81
CA MET A 1 -11.29 -4.11 -18.03
C MET A 1 -11.59 -4.63 -16.64
N GLU A 2 -10.70 -5.43 -16.06
CA GLU A 2 -10.81 -5.82 -14.66
C GLU A 2 -10.46 -4.61 -13.79
N LYS A 3 -11.34 -4.26 -12.84
CA LYS A 3 -11.11 -3.13 -11.94
C LYS A 3 -10.06 -3.53 -10.90
N ARG A 4 -9.13 -2.63 -10.62
CA ARG A 4 -8.14 -2.80 -9.54
C ARG A 4 -8.79 -2.54 -8.19
N ARG A 5 -8.69 -3.52 -7.29
CA ARG A 5 -9.29 -3.50 -5.97
C ARG A 5 -8.32 -2.83 -5.00
N VAL A 6 -8.62 -1.60 -4.63
CA VAL A 6 -7.75 -0.77 -3.78
C VAL A 6 -8.33 -0.74 -2.38
N MET A 7 -7.60 -1.26 -1.40
CA MET A 7 -8.00 -1.17 0.00
C MET A 7 -7.41 0.08 0.65
N LEU A 8 -8.26 0.99 1.14
CA LEU A 8 -7.83 2.23 1.77
C LEU A 8 -7.83 2.09 3.29
N PHE A 9 -6.66 2.25 3.90
CA PHE A 9 -6.50 2.56 5.31
C PHE A 9 -6.20 4.03 5.46
N CYS A 10 -6.97 4.72 6.29
CA CYS A 10 -6.76 6.13 6.53
C CYS A 10 -7.15 6.51 7.95
N ALA A 11 -6.44 7.49 8.52
CA ALA A 11 -6.95 8.17 9.70
C ALA A 11 -8.22 8.96 9.36
N ARG A 12 -9.02 9.34 10.36
CA ARG A 12 -10.21 10.19 10.14
C ARG A 12 -9.76 11.64 9.92
N HIS A 13 -9.39 12.00 8.69
CA HIS A 13 -8.92 13.33 8.30
C HIS A 13 -9.20 13.62 6.82
N LEU A 14 -9.00 14.88 6.41
CA LEU A 14 -9.28 15.41 5.06
C LEU A 14 -8.59 14.64 3.93
N LEU A 15 -7.41 14.07 4.18
CA LEU A 15 -6.70 13.24 3.19
C LEU A 15 -7.52 12.01 2.79
N GLY A 16 -8.12 11.34 3.78
CA GLY A 16 -8.91 10.13 3.56
C GLY A 16 -10.14 10.40 2.71
N GLU A 17 -10.85 11.50 3.00
CA GLU A 17 -12.00 11.93 2.19
C GLU A 17 -11.57 12.30 0.77
N SER A 18 -10.46 13.02 0.63
CA SER A 18 -9.92 13.41 -0.67
C SER A 18 -9.54 12.20 -1.53
N LEU A 19 -8.84 11.23 -0.94
CA LEU A 19 -8.45 9.99 -1.62
C LEU A 19 -9.66 9.09 -1.90
N GLN A 20 -10.64 9.05 -1.01
CA GLN A 20 -11.89 8.31 -1.25
C GLN A 20 -12.64 8.87 -2.45
N ASN A 21 -12.75 10.20 -2.54
CA ASN A 21 -13.38 10.87 -3.68
C ASN A 21 -12.60 10.64 -4.97
N LEU A 22 -11.27 10.79 -4.93
CA LEU A 22 -10.40 10.61 -6.09
C LEU A 22 -10.46 9.17 -6.62
N LEU A 23 -10.25 8.17 -5.76
CA LEU A 23 -10.23 6.76 -6.14
C LEU A 23 -11.63 6.26 -6.50
N GLY A 24 -12.67 6.76 -5.82
CA GLY A 24 -14.06 6.41 -6.12
C GLY A 24 -14.56 6.95 -7.47
N ALA A 25 -13.92 8.00 -8.01
CA ALA A 25 -14.22 8.54 -9.33
C ALA A 25 -13.51 7.82 -10.48
N MET A 26 -12.56 6.94 -10.19
CA MET A 26 -11.82 6.19 -11.22
C MET A 26 -12.63 5.00 -11.74
N GLU A 27 -12.84 4.93 -13.05
CA GLU A 27 -13.64 3.87 -13.67
C GLU A 27 -13.04 2.47 -13.50
N ASP A 28 -11.71 2.40 -13.43
CA ASP A 28 -10.89 1.19 -13.34
C ASP A 28 -10.48 0.82 -11.91
N VAL A 29 -11.03 1.49 -10.89
CA VAL A 29 -10.79 1.19 -9.48
C VAL A 29 -12.06 0.72 -8.80
N ASP A 30 -11.91 -0.28 -7.92
CA ASP A 30 -12.91 -0.72 -6.95
C ASP A 30 -12.37 -0.43 -5.55
N LEU A 31 -12.87 0.64 -4.92
CA LEU A 31 -12.38 1.13 -3.65
C LEU A 31 -13.02 0.39 -2.47
N ILE A 32 -12.19 -0.21 -1.62
CA ILE A 32 -12.60 -0.97 -0.43
C ILE A 32 -12.17 -0.20 0.82
N GLY A 33 -13.14 0.31 1.59
CA GLY A 33 -12.88 1.13 2.79
C GLY A 33 -13.57 2.50 2.72
N PRO A 34 -13.09 3.51 3.48
CA PRO A 34 -11.86 3.54 4.27
C PRO A 34 -11.92 2.77 5.59
N TYR A 35 -10.79 2.21 6.02
CA TYR A 35 -10.60 1.60 7.33
C TYR A 35 -9.63 2.40 8.19
N VAL A 36 -9.80 2.33 9.51
CA VAL A 36 -8.86 2.96 10.45
C VAL A 36 -7.52 2.21 10.48
N LEU A 37 -6.43 2.95 10.68
CA LEU A 37 -5.08 2.41 10.89
C LEU A 37 -5.02 1.64 12.21
N SER A 38 -5.33 0.34 12.15
CA SER A 38 -5.35 -0.56 13.29
C SER A 38 -4.95 -1.98 12.87
N PRO A 39 -4.03 -2.64 13.60
CA PRO A 39 -3.64 -4.03 13.36
C PRO A 39 -4.83 -5.00 13.30
N GLY A 40 -5.91 -4.73 14.05
CA GLY A 40 -7.11 -5.56 14.06
C GLY A 40 -7.85 -5.64 12.71
N ASN A 41 -7.55 -4.74 11.77
CA ASN A 41 -8.17 -4.74 10.45
C ASN A 41 -7.42 -5.60 9.42
N ILE A 42 -6.27 -6.18 9.76
CA ILE A 42 -5.49 -6.98 8.82
C ILE A 42 -6.24 -8.22 8.31
N GLY A 43 -7.11 -8.80 9.15
CA GLY A 43 -7.94 -9.94 8.77
C GLY A 43 -8.89 -9.64 7.61
N ARG A 44 -9.23 -8.36 7.40
CA ARG A 44 -10.06 -7.93 6.27
C ARG A 44 -9.34 -8.08 4.94
N ILE A 45 -8.01 -7.91 4.88
CA ILE A 45 -7.21 -8.08 3.66
C ILE A 45 -7.42 -9.49 3.09
N LYS A 46 -7.40 -10.51 3.96
CA LYS A 46 -7.63 -11.89 3.53
C LYS A 46 -9.06 -12.14 3.02
N GLN A 47 -10.05 -11.44 3.59
CA GLN A 47 -11.46 -11.60 3.19
C GLN A 47 -11.76 -10.92 1.86
N VAL A 48 -11.17 -9.74 1.64
CA VAL A 48 -11.46 -8.92 0.47
C VAL A 48 -10.44 -9.10 -0.65
N THR A 49 -9.27 -9.70 -0.40
CA THR A 49 -8.22 -9.97 -1.40
C THR A 49 -7.98 -8.77 -2.34
N PRO A 50 -7.53 -7.62 -1.81
CA PRO A 50 -7.28 -6.45 -2.63
C PRO A 50 -6.05 -6.68 -3.52
N ASP A 51 -5.98 -5.95 -4.63
CA ASP A 51 -4.79 -5.92 -5.50
C ASP A 51 -3.67 -5.05 -4.91
N VAL A 52 -4.05 -4.04 -4.12
CA VAL A 52 -3.12 -3.09 -3.49
C VAL A 52 -3.74 -2.51 -2.23
N VAL A 53 -2.89 -2.22 -1.25
CA VAL A 53 -3.26 -1.49 -0.04
C VAL A 53 -2.72 -0.08 -0.11
N LEU A 54 -3.57 0.94 0.09
CA LEU A 54 -3.17 2.32 0.25
C LEU A 54 -3.32 2.74 1.71
N ILE A 55 -2.21 3.18 2.30
CA ILE A 55 -2.12 3.74 3.64
C ILE A 55 -1.97 5.25 3.51
N ALA A 56 -3.03 5.96 3.89
CA ALA A 56 -3.08 7.40 3.94
C ALA A 56 -2.91 7.86 5.39
N GLU A 57 -1.72 8.37 5.71
CA GLU A 57 -1.32 8.73 7.06
C GLU A 57 -0.91 10.20 7.14
N ASP A 58 -1.19 10.82 8.29
CA ASP A 58 -0.58 12.08 8.69
C ASP A 58 0.74 11.80 9.43
N ASP A 59 1.59 12.81 9.57
CA ASP A 59 2.92 12.69 10.21
C ASP A 59 2.83 12.13 11.65
N ASP A 60 1.73 12.39 12.37
CA ASP A 60 1.47 11.89 13.73
C ASP A 60 1.12 10.39 13.76
N GLN A 61 0.84 9.77 12.61
CA GLN A 61 0.42 8.37 12.49
C GLN A 61 1.39 7.51 11.70
N PHE A 62 2.55 8.07 11.34
CA PHE A 62 3.61 7.37 10.64
C PHE A 62 4.00 6.04 11.30
N GLU A 63 4.08 6.00 12.63
CA GLU A 63 4.40 4.77 13.36
C GLU A 63 3.31 3.69 13.19
N LYS A 64 2.03 4.09 13.13
CA LYS A 64 0.92 3.16 12.95
C LYS A 64 0.86 2.62 11.52
N GLY A 65 1.08 3.47 10.51
CA GLY A 65 1.14 3.00 9.14
C GLY A 65 2.36 2.13 8.89
N SER A 66 3.53 2.48 9.43
CA SER A 66 4.74 1.64 9.36
C SER A 66 4.55 0.26 10.00
N ALA A 67 3.92 0.21 11.19
CA ALA A 67 3.59 -1.04 11.85
C ALA A 67 2.61 -1.90 11.03
N LEU A 68 1.58 -1.27 10.45
CA LEU A 68 0.62 -1.95 9.58
C LEU A 68 1.31 -2.49 8.31
N THR A 69 2.20 -1.71 7.70
CA THR A 69 2.96 -2.12 6.50
C THR A 69 3.85 -3.31 6.77
N THR A 70 4.58 -3.29 7.89
CA THR A 70 5.39 -4.44 8.32
C THR A 70 4.51 -5.69 8.44
N GLU A 71 3.37 -5.56 9.13
CA GLU A 71 2.44 -6.68 9.32
C GLU A 71 1.83 -7.20 8.00
N ILE A 72 1.55 -6.31 7.04
CA ILE A 72 1.05 -6.67 5.72
C ILE A 72 2.12 -7.42 4.93
N LEU A 73 3.35 -6.90 4.86
CA LEU A 73 4.42 -7.51 4.10
C LEU A 73 4.81 -8.89 4.65
N GLU A 74 4.72 -9.10 5.96
CA GLU A 74 4.95 -10.42 6.59
C GLU A 74 3.85 -11.44 6.25
N LYS A 75 2.58 -11.03 6.24
CA LYS A 75 1.45 -11.95 6.04
C LYS A 75 1.00 -12.11 4.59
N PHE A 76 1.29 -11.11 3.76
CA PHE A 76 0.89 -11.01 2.36
C PHE A 76 2.09 -10.50 1.53
N PRO A 77 3.15 -11.30 1.35
CA PRO A 77 4.40 -10.84 0.74
C PRO A 77 4.23 -10.30 -0.68
N ASN A 78 3.27 -10.83 -1.44
CA ASN A 78 3.01 -10.38 -2.81
C ASN A 78 2.01 -9.22 -2.92
N LEU A 79 1.57 -8.63 -1.81
CA LEU A 79 0.60 -7.53 -1.80
C LEU A 79 1.34 -6.19 -1.72
N PRO A 80 1.30 -5.36 -2.78
CA PRO A 80 1.89 -4.03 -2.74
C PRO A 80 1.19 -3.14 -1.70
N VAL A 81 2.00 -2.35 -1.00
CA VAL A 81 1.53 -1.34 -0.04
C VAL A 81 2.02 0.03 -0.48
N LEU A 82 1.08 0.95 -0.67
CA LEU A 82 1.32 2.34 -1.01
C LEU A 82 1.17 3.21 0.24
N HIS A 83 2.07 4.17 0.43
CA HIS A 83 1.89 5.24 1.42
C HIS A 83 1.73 6.58 0.73
N SER A 84 0.81 7.38 1.24
CA SER A 84 0.65 8.78 0.87
C SER A 84 0.42 9.62 2.13
N THR A 85 1.07 10.78 2.20
CA THR A 85 0.86 11.76 3.29
C THR A 85 0.53 13.13 2.69
N LEU A 86 -0.14 14.00 3.45
CA LEU A 86 -0.39 15.39 3.02
C LEU A 86 0.88 16.24 3.02
N THR A 87 1.81 15.93 3.93
CA THR A 87 3.02 16.73 4.20
C THR A 87 4.11 16.52 3.15
N ARG A 88 4.09 15.39 2.45
CA ARG A 88 5.08 15.04 1.43
C ARG A 88 4.34 14.73 0.13
N ASN A 89 4.67 15.46 -0.93
CA ASN A 89 4.14 15.20 -2.27
C ASN A 89 4.82 13.98 -2.93
N VAL A 90 4.82 12.84 -2.24
CA VAL A 90 5.44 11.59 -2.68
C VAL A 90 4.50 10.44 -2.36
N VAL A 91 4.45 9.45 -3.26
CA VAL A 91 3.85 8.14 -2.97
C VAL A 91 5.00 7.17 -2.75
N LYS A 92 5.06 6.54 -1.59
CA LYS A 92 6.03 5.47 -1.34
C LYS A 92 5.40 4.14 -1.69
N VAL A 93 6.14 3.31 -2.41
CA VAL A 93 5.69 1.98 -2.83
C VAL A 93 6.54 0.94 -2.11
N TYR A 94 5.89 0.09 -1.32
CA TYR A 94 6.50 -1.05 -0.65
C TYR A 94 6.02 -2.32 -1.34
N THR A 95 6.96 -3.06 -1.91
CA THR A 95 6.69 -4.40 -2.46
C THR A 95 7.71 -5.36 -1.87
N SER A 96 7.29 -6.61 -1.64
CA SER A 96 8.22 -7.71 -1.46
C SER A 96 8.21 -8.55 -2.72
N ARG A 97 9.41 -8.83 -3.25
CA ARG A 97 9.60 -9.68 -4.43
C ARG A 97 10.42 -10.87 -3.97
N GLU A 98 9.84 -12.05 -4.06
CA GLU A 98 10.60 -13.30 -3.89
C GLU A 98 11.27 -13.65 -5.20
N LEU A 99 12.58 -13.89 -5.14
CA LEU A 99 13.39 -14.26 -6.29
C LEU A 99 14.23 -15.49 -5.94
N PRO A 100 14.57 -16.33 -6.93
CA PRO A 100 15.49 -17.43 -6.71
C PRO A 100 16.82 -16.93 -6.13
N ALA A 101 17.37 -17.64 -5.16
CA ALA A 101 18.63 -17.27 -4.50
C ALA A 101 19.87 -17.66 -5.36
N ARG A 102 19.86 -17.35 -6.66
CA ARG A 102 21.03 -17.52 -7.54
C ARG A 102 21.80 -16.21 -7.61
N SER A 103 23.12 -16.30 -7.79
CA SER A 103 23.97 -15.12 -7.89
C SER A 103 23.52 -14.17 -9.02
N ALA A 104 23.11 -14.72 -10.16
CA ALA A 104 22.63 -13.95 -11.30
C ALA A 104 21.38 -13.11 -10.96
N ASP A 105 20.41 -13.70 -10.26
CA ASP A 105 19.18 -13.02 -9.84
C ASP A 105 19.50 -11.88 -8.84
N LEU A 106 20.39 -12.13 -7.87
CA LEU A 106 20.82 -11.11 -6.91
C LEU A 106 21.54 -9.94 -7.60
N GLU A 107 22.44 -10.23 -8.53
CA GLU A 107 23.17 -9.21 -9.28
C GLU A 107 22.23 -8.37 -10.17
N GLU A 108 21.26 -9.02 -10.82
CA GLU A 108 20.26 -8.34 -11.64
C GLU A 108 19.41 -7.37 -10.80
N VAL A 109 18.95 -7.81 -9.63
CA VAL A 109 18.21 -6.95 -8.69
C VAL A 109 19.02 -5.72 -8.34
N ILE A 110 20.26 -5.89 -7.87
CA ILE A 110 21.12 -4.77 -7.46
C ILE A 110 21.33 -3.78 -8.62
N ARG A 111 21.52 -4.29 -9.84
CA ARG A 111 21.66 -3.44 -11.03
C ARG A 111 20.39 -2.67 -11.37
N SER A 112 19.21 -3.28 -11.20
CA SER A 112 17.91 -2.66 -11.48
C SER A 112 17.52 -1.54 -10.49
N LEU A 113 18.18 -1.43 -9.34
CA LEU A 113 17.91 -0.38 -8.33
C LEU A 113 18.32 1.03 -8.77
N SER A 114 18.94 1.19 -9.94
CA SER A 114 19.60 2.44 -10.35
C SER A 114 18.80 3.28 -11.36
N GLU A 115 17.51 2.97 -11.59
CA GLU A 115 16.73 3.55 -12.71
C GLU A 115 15.54 4.45 -12.31
N ASP A 116 15.45 4.93 -11.05
CA ASP A 116 14.44 5.93 -10.66
C ASP A 116 15.10 7.31 -10.42
N GLU A 117 15.42 8.03 -11.51
CA GLU A 117 15.61 9.50 -11.52
C GLU A 117 14.36 10.21 -12.04
#